data_AF-A0A391PM35-F1
#
_entry.id   AF-A0A391PM35-F1
#
_cell.length_a   1.000
_cell.length_b   1.000
_cell.length_c   1.000
_cell.angle_alpha   90.00
_cell.angle_beta   90.00
_cell.angle_gamma   90.00
#
_symmetry.space_group_name_H-M   'P 1'
#
loop_
_entity.id
_entity.type
_entity.pdbx_description
1 polymer ?
#
loop_
_entity_poly.entity_id
_entity_poly.type
_entity_poly.pdbx_seq_one_letter_code
_entity_poly.pdbx_strand_id
1 'polypeptide(L)'
;MLRRAIVKGRFHQIDCAVRADGSSPAAQFLDSLKSGIWEHPTSADAQDEQITDYHWFLNAMRHWANTGEPVYRDAVKGLDNGVWEFRHGDKRLTFFDTDGDGGYTAKLPIRCYEEAEAPDSEYWQIPYFDDLIRVGHAFTKVSQKTPTHDLRQSQQVREEDLAHDQPGQSDAD
;
A
#
# COMPACT_ATOMS: atom_id res chain seq x y z
N MET A 1 -0.64 8.38 -16.84
CA MET A 1 -1.71 7.34 -16.80
C MET A 1 -2.73 7.68 -15.71
N LEU A 2 -4.03 7.38 -15.86
CA LEU A 2 -5.03 7.68 -14.82
C LEU A 2 -5.04 6.58 -13.75
N ARG A 3 -4.80 6.95 -12.49
CA ARG A 3 -4.81 6.03 -11.33
C ARG A 3 -6.19 6.00 -10.68
N ARG A 4 -6.57 4.84 -10.14
CA ARG A 4 -7.80 4.72 -9.34
C ARG A 4 -7.55 5.39 -7.99
N ALA A 5 -8.22 6.52 -7.75
CA ALA A 5 -8.23 7.14 -6.43
C ALA A 5 -9.02 6.29 -5.42
N ILE A 6 -8.45 6.09 -4.23
CA ILE A 6 -9.11 5.40 -3.12
C ILE A 6 -9.65 6.41 -2.12
N VAL A 7 -8.78 7.30 -1.63
CA VAL A 7 -9.16 8.31 -0.64
C VAL A 7 -8.22 9.50 -0.72
N LYS A 8 -8.78 10.70 -0.53
CA LYS A 8 -8.02 11.92 -0.28
C LYS A 8 -8.34 12.39 1.14
N GLY A 9 -7.36 12.33 2.03
CA GLY A 9 -7.47 12.76 3.41
C GLY A 9 -6.69 14.04 3.68
N ARG A 10 -6.56 14.37 4.97
CA ARG A 10 -5.83 15.56 5.45
C ARG A 10 -4.30 15.45 5.26
N PHE A 11 -3.74 14.26 5.43
CA PHE A 11 -2.28 14.03 5.37
C PHE A 11 -1.87 13.36 4.07
N HIS A 12 -2.67 12.42 3.57
CA HIS A 12 -2.32 11.69 2.37
C HIS A 12 -3.46 11.59 1.36
N GLN A 13 -3.09 11.55 0.09
CA GLN A 13 -3.91 11.01 -1.00
C GLN A 13 -3.42 9.59 -1.31
N ILE A 14 -4.33 8.63 -1.30
CA ILE A 14 -4.04 7.22 -1.57
C ILE A 14 -4.69 6.83 -2.90
N ASP A 15 -3.85 6.42 -3.84
CA ASP A 15 -4.26 5.94 -5.16
C ASP A 15 -3.70 4.53 -5.42
N CYS A 16 -4.33 3.75 -6.29
CA CYS A 16 -3.76 2.48 -6.72
C CYS A 16 -2.60 2.70 -7.70
N ALA A 17 -1.47 2.05 -7.43
CA ALA A 17 -0.34 1.95 -8.33
C ALA A 17 -0.75 1.22 -9.63
N VAL A 18 -0.15 1.62 -10.74
CA VAL A 18 -0.44 1.09 -12.07
C VAL A 18 0.82 0.46 -12.65
N ARG A 19 0.67 -0.77 -13.13
CA ARG A 19 1.71 -1.53 -13.80
C ARG A 19 2.02 -0.99 -15.20
N ALA A 20 3.11 -1.46 -15.80
CA ALA A 20 3.48 -1.09 -17.16
C ALA A 20 2.40 -1.49 -18.18
N ASP A 21 1.68 -2.59 -17.94
CA ASP A 21 0.58 -3.07 -18.78
C ASP A 21 -0.77 -2.34 -18.51
N GLY A 22 -0.78 -1.38 -17.59
CA GLY A 22 -1.97 -0.64 -17.18
C GLY A 22 -2.86 -1.34 -16.16
N SER A 23 -2.53 -2.56 -15.74
CA SER A 23 -3.23 -3.24 -14.66
C SER A 23 -2.91 -2.61 -13.29
N SER A 24 -3.75 -2.86 -12.30
CA SER A 24 -3.53 -2.39 -10.92
C SER A 24 -3.85 -3.50 -9.92
N PRO A 25 -2.83 -4.17 -9.35
CA PRO A 25 -3.03 -5.28 -8.43
C PRO A 25 -3.86 -4.91 -7.20
N ALA A 26 -3.64 -3.72 -6.62
CA ALA A 26 -4.45 -3.23 -5.51
C ALA A 26 -5.92 -3.04 -5.89
N ALA A 27 -6.20 -2.50 -7.08
CA ALA A 27 -7.58 -2.34 -7.54
C ALA A 27 -8.27 -3.70 -7.72
N GLN A 28 -7.58 -4.65 -8.36
CA GLN A 28 -8.07 -6.01 -8.56
C GLN A 28 -8.33 -6.73 -7.23
N PHE A 29 -7.42 -6.59 -6.27
CA PHE A 29 -7.56 -7.13 -4.92
C PHE A 29 -8.79 -6.57 -4.20
N LEU A 30 -8.95 -5.24 -4.17
CA LEU A 30 -10.09 -4.60 -3.52
C LEU A 30 -11.42 -4.98 -4.19
N ASP A 31 -11.46 -5.06 -5.51
CA ASP A 31 -12.67 -5.48 -6.24
C ASP A 31 -13.00 -6.96 -6.01
N SER A 32 -11.98 -7.80 -5.86
CA SER A 32 -12.13 -9.22 -5.53
C SER A 32 -12.67 -9.42 -4.12
N LEU A 33 -12.16 -8.67 -3.13
CA LEU A 33 -12.69 -8.70 -1.76
C LEU A 33 -14.13 -8.19 -1.70
N LYS A 34 -14.41 -7.07 -2.39
CA LYS A 34 -15.75 -6.50 -2.47
C LYS A 34 -16.78 -7.49 -3.04
N SER A 35 -16.32 -8.36 -3.94
CA SER A 35 -17.16 -9.37 -4.59
C SER A 35 -17.12 -10.74 -3.89
N GLY A 36 -16.31 -10.89 -2.84
CA GLY A 36 -16.12 -12.17 -2.14
C GLY A 36 -15.49 -13.27 -3.01
N ILE A 37 -14.58 -12.94 -3.92
CA ILE A 37 -13.98 -13.90 -4.87
C ILE A 37 -12.45 -14.03 -4.77
N TRP A 38 -11.81 -13.37 -3.81
CA TRP A 38 -10.38 -13.45 -3.61
C TRP A 38 -9.95 -14.89 -3.32
N GLU A 39 -9.04 -15.43 -4.14
CA GLU A 39 -8.53 -16.82 -4.03
C GLU A 39 -9.60 -17.92 -4.05
N HIS A 40 -10.77 -17.63 -4.63
CA HIS A 40 -11.86 -18.61 -4.82
C HIS A 40 -12.32 -19.28 -3.52
N PRO A 41 -12.95 -18.54 -2.59
CA PRO A 41 -13.41 -19.08 -1.32
C PRO A 41 -14.40 -20.23 -1.53
N THR A 42 -14.34 -21.23 -0.65
CA THR A 42 -15.10 -22.48 -0.77
C THR A 42 -16.41 -22.51 0.02
N SER A 43 -16.70 -21.48 0.82
CA SER A 43 -17.92 -21.35 1.63
C SER A 43 -18.51 -19.94 1.55
N ALA A 44 -19.82 -19.81 1.81
CA ALA A 44 -20.48 -18.51 1.90
C ALA A 44 -19.90 -17.65 3.05
N ASP A 45 -19.60 -18.26 4.20
CA ASP A 45 -18.99 -17.55 5.33
C ASP A 45 -17.65 -16.91 4.94
N ALA A 46 -16.82 -17.61 4.14
CA ALA A 46 -15.55 -17.07 3.66
C ALA A 46 -15.75 -15.94 2.63
N GLN A 47 -16.86 -15.93 1.88
CA GLN A 47 -17.21 -14.83 0.98
C GLN A 47 -17.61 -13.58 1.79
N ASP A 48 -18.43 -13.76 2.82
CA ASP A 48 -18.89 -12.67 3.70
C ASP A 48 -17.73 -12.06 4.51
N GLU A 49 -16.79 -12.89 4.95
CA GLU A 49 -15.54 -12.44 5.58
C GLU A 49 -14.74 -11.53 4.64
N GLN A 50 -14.60 -11.90 3.36
CA GLN A 50 -13.88 -11.06 2.39
C GLN A 50 -14.55 -9.69 2.14
N ILE A 51 -15.88 -9.64 2.13
CA ILE A 51 -16.61 -8.37 2.02
C ILE A 51 -16.35 -7.51 3.26
N THR A 52 -16.28 -8.14 4.44
CA THR A 52 -15.90 -7.47 5.68
C THR A 52 -14.45 -6.95 5.62
N ASP A 53 -13.52 -7.75 5.11
CA ASP A 53 -12.11 -7.38 4.92
C ASP A 53 -11.97 -6.18 3.97
N TYR A 54 -12.75 -6.13 2.88
CA TYR A 54 -12.79 -4.98 1.98
C TYR A 54 -13.13 -3.69 2.74
N HIS A 55 -14.16 -3.72 3.59
CA HIS A 55 -14.54 -2.58 4.40
C HIS A 55 -13.46 -2.21 5.42
N TRP A 56 -12.78 -3.20 6.00
CA TRP A 56 -11.64 -2.96 6.88
C TRP A 56 -10.51 -2.22 6.16
N PHE A 57 -10.07 -2.69 4.98
CA PHE A 57 -8.98 -2.06 4.23
C PHE A 57 -9.31 -0.63 3.84
N LEU A 58 -10.54 -0.36 3.38
CA LEU A 58 -10.98 1.00 3.09
C LEU A 58 -10.96 1.91 4.32
N ASN A 59 -11.40 1.40 5.47
CA ASN A 59 -11.38 2.16 6.72
C ASN A 59 -9.95 2.43 7.20
N ALA A 60 -9.05 1.44 7.11
CA ALA A 60 -7.65 1.58 7.46
C ALA A 60 -6.94 2.62 6.59
N MET A 61 -7.11 2.55 5.26
CA MET A 61 -6.57 3.53 4.32
C MET A 61 -7.16 4.94 4.55
N ARG A 62 -8.48 5.03 4.79
CA ARG A 62 -9.12 6.32 5.10
C ARG A 62 -8.61 6.92 6.41
N HIS A 63 -8.41 6.10 7.43
CA HIS A 63 -7.86 6.55 8.70
C HIS A 63 -6.44 7.09 8.49
N TRP A 64 -5.56 6.26 7.89
CA TRP A 64 -4.18 6.65 7.54
C TRP A 64 -4.13 7.97 6.78
N ALA A 65 -4.94 8.10 5.72
CA ALA A 65 -5.00 9.32 4.91
C ALA A 65 -5.39 10.58 5.71
N ASN A 66 -6.16 10.43 6.79
CA ASN A 66 -6.66 11.54 7.60
C ASN A 66 -5.87 11.83 8.86
N THR A 67 -5.08 10.89 9.36
CA THR A 67 -4.32 11.02 10.61
C THR A 67 -2.80 10.96 10.42
N GLY A 68 -2.31 10.38 9.32
CA GLY A 68 -0.91 10.03 9.13
C GLY A 68 -0.47 8.83 9.97
N GLU A 69 -1.40 8.20 10.70
CA GLU A 69 -1.14 7.14 11.68
C GLU A 69 -2.01 5.91 11.38
N PRO A 70 -1.59 4.69 11.78
CA PRO A 70 -2.38 3.49 11.56
C PRO A 70 -3.51 3.37 12.59
N VAL A 71 -4.57 2.63 12.23
CA VAL A 71 -5.71 2.37 13.14
C VAL A 71 -5.30 1.63 14.43
N TYR A 72 -4.18 0.90 14.39
CA TYR A 72 -3.49 0.31 15.53
C TYR A 72 -2.08 -0.09 15.08
N ARG A 73 -1.16 -0.30 16.03
CA ARG A 73 0.28 -0.52 15.77
C ARG A 73 0.59 -1.58 14.71
N ASP A 74 -0.10 -2.71 14.76
CA ASP A 74 0.13 -3.85 13.86
C ASP A 74 -0.62 -3.78 12.52
N ALA A 75 -1.44 -2.74 12.31
CA ALA A 75 -2.21 -2.56 11.08
C ALA A 75 -1.32 -2.22 9.88
N VAL A 76 -0.13 -1.67 10.14
CA VAL A 76 0.89 -1.42 9.13
C VAL A 76 2.23 -2.04 9.53
N LYS A 77 3.05 -2.38 8.54
CA LYS A 77 4.40 -2.90 8.79
C LYS A 77 5.35 -2.53 7.67
N GLY A 78 6.54 -2.06 8.02
CA GLY A 78 7.63 -1.91 7.06
C GLY A 78 8.19 -3.26 6.61
N LEU A 79 8.34 -3.41 5.31
CA LEU A 79 9.05 -4.48 4.63
C LEU A 79 10.45 -3.97 4.23
N ASP A 80 11.08 -4.66 3.28
CA ASP A 80 12.38 -4.29 2.75
C ASP A 80 12.27 -3.16 1.71
N ASN A 81 13.36 -2.38 1.57
CA ASN A 81 13.52 -1.33 0.55
C ASN A 81 12.41 -0.26 0.55
N GLY A 82 11.91 0.11 1.74
CA GLY A 82 10.94 1.20 1.92
C GLY A 82 9.53 0.88 1.42
N VAL A 83 9.22 -0.39 1.16
CA VAL A 83 7.85 -0.86 0.95
C VAL A 83 7.21 -1.12 2.31
N TRP A 84 5.96 -0.74 2.47
CA TRP A 84 5.15 -1.02 3.66
C TRP A 84 3.92 -1.86 3.29
N GLU A 85 3.26 -2.46 4.27
CA GLU A 85 2.02 -3.22 4.05
C GLU A 85 0.94 -2.84 5.05
N PHE A 86 -0.30 -2.69 4.59
CA PHE A 86 -1.50 -2.81 5.42
C PHE A 86 -1.78 -4.30 5.70
N ARG A 87 -2.13 -4.62 6.96
CA ARG A 87 -2.27 -5.99 7.45
C ARG A 87 -3.64 -6.24 8.07
N HIS A 88 -4.39 -7.17 7.47
CA HIS A 88 -5.62 -7.69 8.05
C HIS A 88 -5.69 -9.20 7.88
N GLY A 89 -5.89 -9.94 8.98
CA GLY A 89 -5.84 -11.41 8.96
C GLY A 89 -4.58 -11.94 8.26
N ASP A 90 -4.78 -12.72 7.21
CA ASP A 90 -3.76 -13.23 6.30
C ASP A 90 -3.48 -12.31 5.10
N LYS A 91 -4.35 -11.36 4.77
CA LYS A 91 -4.24 -10.50 3.58
C LYS A 91 -3.28 -9.34 3.79
N ARG A 92 -2.48 -9.04 2.78
CA ARG A 92 -1.48 -7.97 2.77
C ARG A 92 -1.69 -7.10 1.55
N LEU A 93 -1.70 -5.79 1.75
CA LEU A 93 -1.74 -4.79 0.68
C LEU A 93 -0.55 -3.87 0.83
N THR A 94 0.38 -3.93 -0.10
CA THR A 94 1.61 -3.13 -0.05
C THR A 94 1.36 -1.68 -0.43
N PHE A 95 2.18 -0.78 0.09
CA PHE A 95 2.18 0.64 -0.26
C PHE A 95 3.58 1.26 -0.18
N PHE A 96 3.72 2.41 -0.81
CA PHE A 96 4.89 3.28 -0.80
C PHE A 96 4.44 4.73 -1.03
N ASP A 97 5.26 5.70 -0.65
CA ASP A 97 5.06 7.10 -0.98
C ASP A 97 5.82 7.53 -2.24
N THR A 98 5.45 8.67 -2.78
CA THR A 98 6.11 9.30 -3.92
C THR A 98 5.93 10.82 -3.87
N ASP A 99 6.83 11.56 -4.50
CA ASP A 99 6.67 12.99 -4.73
C ASP A 99 5.67 13.31 -5.86
N GLY A 100 5.26 12.29 -6.64
CA GLY A 100 4.35 12.44 -7.77
C GLY A 100 5.02 12.78 -9.11
N ASP A 101 6.33 12.99 -9.11
CA ASP A 101 7.16 13.30 -10.28
C ASP A 101 8.10 12.13 -10.63
N GLY A 102 7.79 10.94 -10.10
CA GLY A 102 8.56 9.71 -10.29
C GLY A 102 9.73 9.55 -9.31
N GLY A 103 9.88 10.47 -8.35
CA GLY A 103 10.82 10.36 -7.27
C GLY A 103 10.34 9.43 -6.16
N TYR A 104 11.31 8.76 -5.55
CA TYR A 104 11.09 7.81 -4.47
C TYR A 104 12.29 7.77 -3.54
N THR A 105 12.03 7.99 -2.25
CA THR A 105 13.03 7.78 -1.19
C THR A 105 12.50 6.69 -0.26
N ALA A 106 13.27 5.60 -0.13
CA ALA A 106 12.85 4.48 0.71
C ALA A 106 12.70 4.89 2.19
N LYS A 107 11.46 4.95 2.67
CA LYS A 107 11.12 5.20 4.08
C LYS A 107 11.26 3.91 4.89
N LEU A 108 12.33 3.80 5.68
CA LEU A 108 12.58 2.60 6.51
C LEU A 108 12.01 2.78 7.93
N PRO A 109 11.60 1.68 8.60
CA PRO A 109 11.19 1.77 10.00
C PRO A 109 12.30 2.34 10.88
N ILE A 110 11.96 3.35 11.68
CA ILE A 110 12.89 3.99 12.61
C ILE A 110 13.20 3.00 13.74
N ARG A 111 14.49 2.81 14.02
CA ARG A 111 14.98 1.80 14.98
C ARG A 111 15.35 2.40 16.33
N CYS A 112 15.69 3.68 16.36
CA CYS A 112 16.12 4.41 17.55
C CYS A 112 15.13 5.54 17.83
N TYR A 113 14.69 5.67 19.08
CA TYR A 113 13.69 6.67 19.46
C TYR A 113 14.21 8.10 19.27
N GLU A 114 15.51 8.31 19.42
CA GLU A 114 16.19 9.59 19.24
C GLU A 114 16.16 10.09 17.78
N GLU A 115 15.93 9.19 16.83
CA GLU A 115 15.79 9.48 15.40
C GLU A 115 14.34 9.66 14.98
N ALA A 116 13.39 9.57 15.92
CA ALA A 116 11.97 9.68 15.63
C ALA A 116 11.60 11.09 15.17
N GLU A 117 10.93 11.17 14.01
CA GLU A 117 10.37 12.42 13.48
C GLU A 117 9.14 12.89 14.28
N ALA A 118 8.50 11.96 14.99
CA ALA A 118 7.35 12.16 15.87
C ALA A 118 7.56 11.43 17.22
N PRO A 119 8.46 11.90 18.10
CA PRO A 119 8.81 11.19 19.34
C PRO A 119 7.62 11.06 20.31
N ASP A 120 6.67 11.99 20.26
CA ASP A 120 5.48 11.96 21.12
C ASP A 120 4.37 11.01 20.59
N SER A 121 4.50 10.48 19.36
CA SER A 121 3.55 9.53 18.80
C SER A 121 3.79 8.13 19.36
N GLU A 122 2.71 7.40 19.66
CA GLU A 122 2.81 5.97 19.98
C GLU A 122 3.36 5.14 18.79
N TYR A 123 3.33 5.73 17.59
CA TYR A 123 3.80 5.15 16.32
C TYR A 123 5.16 5.71 15.88
N TRP A 124 5.98 6.23 16.78
CA TRP A 124 7.29 6.84 16.47
C TRP A 124 8.21 6.03 15.55
N GLN A 125 8.05 4.70 15.46
CA GLN A 125 8.81 3.84 14.54
C GLN A 125 8.44 4.04 13.05
N ILE A 126 7.33 4.72 12.78
CA ILE A 126 6.81 5.01 11.46
C ILE A 126 7.36 6.37 11.03
N PRO A 127 8.16 6.45 9.96
CA PRO A 127 8.66 7.71 9.44
C PRO A 127 7.55 8.54 8.80
N TYR A 128 7.80 9.84 8.61
CA TYR A 128 6.90 10.67 7.81
C TYR A 128 6.98 10.28 6.33
N PHE A 129 5.80 9.96 5.79
CA PHE A 129 5.60 9.72 4.37
C PHE A 129 5.20 11.01 3.67
N ASP A 130 5.46 11.07 2.37
CA ASP A 130 4.99 12.17 1.53
C ASP A 130 3.46 12.14 1.34
N ASP A 131 2.90 13.23 0.81
CA ASP A 131 1.45 13.39 0.65
C ASP A 131 0.82 12.34 -0.28
N LEU A 132 1.57 11.82 -1.25
CA LEU A 132 1.05 10.84 -2.22
C LEU A 132 1.48 9.43 -1.82
N ILE A 133 0.49 8.59 -1.53
CA ILE A 133 0.67 7.17 -1.24
C ILE A 133 0.11 6.34 -2.39
N ARG A 134 0.87 5.33 -2.81
CA ARG A 134 0.51 4.37 -3.84
C ARG A 134 0.31 2.99 -3.20
N VAL A 135 -0.86 2.39 -3.36
CA VAL A 135 -1.10 0.99 -2.98
C VAL A 135 -0.83 0.06 -4.16
N GLY A 136 0.01 -0.94 -3.94
CA GLY A 136 0.63 -1.75 -5.00
C GLY A 136 0.19 -3.20 -5.03
N HIS A 137 1.14 -4.11 -4.82
CA HIS A 137 0.91 -5.56 -4.82
C HIS A 137 0.09 -6.01 -3.61
N ALA A 138 -0.73 -7.04 -3.80
CA ALA A 138 -1.52 -7.65 -2.74
C ALA A 138 -1.38 -9.17 -2.76
N PHE A 139 -1.38 -9.80 -1.58
CA PHE A 139 -1.16 -11.24 -1.44
C PHE A 139 -1.73 -11.79 -0.13
N THR A 140 -2.00 -13.09 -0.10
CA THR A 140 -2.32 -13.83 1.12
C THR A 140 -1.04 -14.37 1.76
N LYS A 141 -0.84 -14.09 3.04
CA LYS A 141 0.34 -14.50 3.79
C LYS A 141 0.22 -15.97 4.20
N VAL A 142 0.96 -16.82 3.51
CA VAL A 142 1.00 -18.29 3.75
C VAL A 142 2.12 -18.76 4.68
N SER A 143 3.02 -17.86 5.13
CA SER A 143 4.16 -18.22 5.99
C SER A 143 4.46 -17.14 7.03
N GLN A 144 5.33 -17.42 8.00
CA GLN A 144 5.75 -16.44 9.02
C GLN A 144 6.38 -15.17 8.42
N LYS A 145 7.13 -15.30 7.32
CA LYS A 145 7.76 -14.18 6.60
C LYS A 145 7.04 -13.91 5.29
N THR A 146 7.11 -12.67 4.81
CA THR A 146 6.63 -12.34 3.46
C THR A 146 7.50 -13.09 2.45
N PRO A 147 6.91 -13.90 1.55
CA PRO A 147 7.67 -14.63 0.55
C PRO A 147 8.48 -13.70 -0.37
N THR A 148 9.65 -14.17 -0.82
CA THR A 148 10.54 -13.38 -1.70
C THR A 148 9.89 -13.02 -3.04
N HIS A 149 8.93 -13.81 -3.52
CA HIS A 149 8.22 -13.48 -4.76
C HIS A 149 7.29 -12.27 -4.57
N ASP A 150 6.58 -12.17 -3.45
CA ASP A 150 5.72 -11.02 -3.13
C ASP A 150 6.53 -9.74 -2.92
N LEU A 151 7.69 -9.84 -2.27
CA LEU A 151 8.61 -8.71 -2.14
C LEU A 151 9.06 -8.19 -3.52
N ARG A 152 9.41 -9.10 -4.43
CA ARG A 152 9.79 -8.74 -5.81
C ARG A 152 8.62 -8.14 -6.59
N GLN A 153 7.41 -8.70 -6.48
CA GLN A 153 6.23 -8.13 -7.14
C GLN A 153 5.91 -6.73 -6.61
N SER A 154 6.04 -6.51 -5.30
CA SER A 154 5.82 -5.19 -4.70
C SER A 154 6.82 -4.15 -5.21
N GLN A 155 8.10 -4.52 -5.32
CA GLN A 155 9.14 -3.66 -5.89
C GLN A 155 8.90 -3.38 -7.38
N GLN A 156 8.56 -4.41 -8.14
CA GLN A 156 8.27 -4.30 -9.57
C GLN A 156 7.07 -3.37 -9.82
N VAL A 157 5.97 -3.51 -9.08
CA VAL A 157 4.79 -2.63 -9.22
C VAL A 157 5.15 -1.18 -8.90
N ARG A 158 5.98 -0.94 -7.88
CA ARG A 158 6.46 0.40 -7.55
C ARG A 158 7.28 1.00 -8.69
N GLU A 159 8.27 0.26 -9.19
CA GLU A 159 9.16 0.74 -10.26
C GLU A 159 8.38 1.03 -11.54
N GLU A 160 7.44 0.16 -11.91
CA GLU A 160 6.54 0.36 -13.04
C GLU A 160 5.63 1.59 -12.83
N ASP A 161 5.08 1.79 -11.63
CA ASP A 161 4.19 2.92 -11.33
C ASP A 161 4.90 4.28 -11.35
N LEU A 162 6.11 4.35 -10.78
CA LEU A 162 6.92 5.57 -10.76
C LEU A 162 7.41 5.96 -12.16
N ALA A 163 7.67 4.99 -13.03
CA ALA A 163 8.04 5.25 -14.42
C ALA A 163 6.94 6.00 -15.18
N HIS A 164 5.66 5.87 -14.78
CA HIS A 164 4.55 6.62 -15.36
C HIS A 164 4.47 8.08 -14.90
N ASP A 165 5.15 8.43 -13.80
CA ASP A 165 5.18 9.79 -13.22
C ASP A 165 6.40 10.59 -13.72
N GLN A 166 7.44 9.92 -14.23
CA GLN A 166 8.56 10.61 -14.85
C GLN A 166 8.06 11.38 -16.08
N PRO A 167 8.31 12.71 -16.15
CA PRO A 167 8.02 13.46 -17.36
C PRO A 167 8.83 12.79 -18.47
N GLY A 168 8.11 12.28 -19.48
CA GLY A 168 8.76 11.66 -20.62
C GLY A 168 9.86 12.59 -21.12
N GLN A 169 11.00 12.02 -21.50
CA GLN A 169 11.79 12.60 -22.59
C GLN A 169 10.79 12.86 -23.70
N SER A 170 10.27 14.09 -23.76
CA SER A 170 9.47 14.58 -24.86
C SER A 170 10.30 14.28 -26.10
N ASP A 171 9.72 13.50 -27.01
CA ASP A 171 10.29 13.21 -28.32
C ASP A 171 10.94 14.49 -28.84
N ALA A 172 12.28 14.52 -28.76
CA ALA A 172 13.06 15.57 -29.36
C ALA A 172 13.06 15.25 -30.86
N ASP A 173 12.10 15.86 -31.56
CA ASP A 173 12.14 16.06 -33.01
C ASP A 173 13.47 16.70 -33.44
#